data_AF-A0A8R2NTW5-F1
#
_entry.id   AF-A0A8R2NTW5-F1
#
_cell.length_a   1.000
_cell.length_b   1.000
_cell.length_c   1.000
_cell.angle_alpha   90.00
_cell.angle_beta   90.00
_cell.angle_gamma   90.00
#
_symmetry.space_group_name_H-M   'P 1'
#
loop_
_entity.id
_entity.type
_entity.pdbx_description
1 polymer ?
#
loop_
_entity_poly.entity_id
_entity_poly.type
_entity_poly.pdbx_seq_one_letter_code
_entity_poly.pdbx_strand_id
1 'polypeptide(L)'
;MTEAAIKGGLTQASMRYAQANNNKVPDYDSSKPESWIAYLDATNLYGWAMCKYMPKDGFKWYEGNLDVENILKLLESSNEKSKIGFSLEVDALYPQSLHDEHNELPYLPERMVPPGSKIKKLIANLQHKKKYVVHYMALKQALKAGLILEKVHRVLQFNQSPWLQKYIELNTKMRKNALNDFERDFFKLMNNAVFGKTMENVRSRLKMKLVSDEKTCSKLINRNTFKDITIYNENLGLIHLDVDELKFDKPIYVGFAILDISKTLIYDFHYNSMVKSYGSNIQLMYTDTGTYIA
;
A
#
# COMPACT_ATOMS: atom_id res chain seq x y z
N MET A 1 13.75 -5.92 -5.88
CA MET A 1 13.60 -4.73 -5.02
C MET A 1 12.12 -4.37 -4.87
N THR A 2 11.40 -4.09 -5.95
CA THR A 2 9.99 -3.64 -5.92
C THR A 2 8.98 -4.69 -5.42
N GLU A 3 9.09 -5.96 -5.82
CA GLU A 3 8.20 -7.03 -5.30
C GLU A 3 8.26 -7.16 -3.76
N ALA A 4 9.46 -7.09 -3.19
CA ALA A 4 9.67 -7.15 -1.73
C ALA A 4 9.19 -5.88 -1.01
N ALA A 5 9.04 -4.78 -1.74
CA ALA A 5 8.59 -3.49 -1.21
C ALA A 5 7.07 -3.37 -1.09
N ILE A 6 6.32 -4.33 -1.62
CA ILE A 6 4.85 -4.31 -1.62
C ILE A 6 4.32 -4.33 -0.18
N LYS A 7 3.75 -3.19 0.21
CA LYS A 7 3.06 -2.97 1.49
C LYS A 7 1.67 -2.46 1.17
N GLY A 8 0.66 -3.31 1.37
CA GLY A 8 -0.74 -3.03 1.02
C GLY A 8 -1.34 -1.82 1.76
N GLY A 9 -2.66 -1.75 1.78
CA GLY A 9 -3.37 -0.81 2.66
C GLY A 9 -2.99 -1.05 4.12
N LEU A 10 -2.81 0.03 4.89
CA LEU A 10 -2.55 -0.07 6.31
C LEU A 10 -3.88 -0.21 7.04
N THR A 11 -4.04 -1.31 7.78
CA THR A 11 -5.21 -1.54 8.62
C THR A 11 -4.75 -1.68 10.05
N GLN A 12 -5.20 -0.79 10.93
CA GLN A 12 -4.72 -0.71 12.31
C GLN A 12 -5.81 -0.19 13.25
N ALA A 13 -5.98 -0.87 14.37
CA ALA A 13 -6.67 -0.35 15.54
C ALA A 13 -5.63 0.30 16.46
N SER A 14 -5.72 1.62 16.62
CA SER A 14 -4.85 2.39 17.53
C SER A 14 -5.45 2.47 18.93
N MET A 15 -6.77 2.27 19.06
CA MET A 15 -7.47 2.12 20.33
C MET A 15 -8.15 0.75 20.45
N ARG A 16 -8.20 0.22 21.69
CA ARG A 16 -8.89 -1.05 21.98
C ARG A 16 -10.40 -0.88 22.10
N TYR A 17 -10.84 0.25 22.64
CA TYR A 17 -12.24 0.57 22.88
C TYR A 17 -12.42 2.08 22.87
N ALA A 18 -13.51 2.53 22.26
CA ALA A 18 -13.96 3.91 22.29
C ALA A 18 -15.49 3.93 22.26
N GLN A 19 -16.08 4.88 23.00
CA GLN A 19 -17.51 5.14 23.04
C GLN A 19 -17.72 6.64 23.07
N ALA A 20 -18.59 7.14 22.18
CA ALA A 20 -18.96 8.55 22.18
C ALA A 20 -19.84 8.87 23.39
N ASN A 21 -19.65 10.05 23.99
CA ASN A 21 -20.49 10.58 25.05
C ASN A 21 -21.12 11.90 24.59
N ASN A 22 -22.29 11.84 23.98
CA ASN A 22 -23.03 13.03 23.55
C ASN A 22 -24.53 12.78 23.61
N ASN A 23 -25.33 13.84 23.50
CA ASN A 23 -26.79 13.79 23.64
C ASN A 23 -27.53 12.91 22.60
N LYS A 24 -26.84 12.33 21.62
CA LYS A 24 -27.43 11.49 20.57
C LYS A 24 -27.28 10.00 20.85
N VAL A 25 -26.50 9.60 21.85
CA VAL A 25 -26.34 8.19 22.23
C VAL A 25 -27.22 7.82 23.44
N PRO A 26 -27.74 6.58 23.52
CA PRO A 26 -28.62 6.15 24.61
C PRO A 26 -27.99 6.26 26.02
N ASP A 27 -26.68 6.02 26.11
CA ASP A 27 -25.94 5.98 27.39
C ASP A 27 -25.26 7.31 27.71
N TYR A 28 -25.82 8.44 27.25
CA TYR A 28 -25.26 9.76 27.49
C TYR A 28 -25.18 10.09 28.99
N ASP A 29 -23.99 10.48 29.43
CA ASP A 29 -23.70 10.87 30.80
C ASP A 29 -23.25 12.33 30.84
N SER A 30 -24.14 13.22 31.29
CA SER A 30 -23.89 14.65 31.38
C SER A 30 -22.82 15.02 32.43
N SER A 31 -22.39 14.08 33.27
CA SER A 31 -21.28 14.29 34.22
C SER A 31 -19.90 14.11 33.58
N LYS A 32 -19.84 13.50 32.39
CA LYS A 32 -18.60 13.26 31.65
C LYS A 32 -18.41 14.29 30.52
N PRO A 33 -17.16 14.54 30.08
CA PRO A 33 -16.90 15.39 28.92
C PRO A 33 -17.64 14.90 27.68
N GLU A 34 -18.13 15.84 26.87
CA GLU A 34 -18.77 15.52 25.60
C GLU A 34 -17.73 14.99 24.60
N SER A 35 -18.04 13.90 23.90
CA SER A 35 -17.18 13.32 22.87
C SER A 35 -17.99 12.79 21.70
N TRP A 36 -17.34 12.78 20.53
CA TRP A 36 -17.92 12.37 19.26
C TRP A 36 -16.98 11.38 18.59
N ILE A 37 -17.55 10.51 17.74
CA ILE A 37 -16.77 9.62 16.88
C ILE A 37 -17.11 9.98 15.43
N ALA A 38 -16.11 10.31 14.65
CA ALA A 38 -16.22 10.65 13.25
C ALA A 38 -15.73 9.49 12.38
N TYR A 39 -16.51 9.18 11.34
CA TYR A 39 -16.10 8.28 10.26
C TYR A 39 -15.73 9.11 9.03
N LEU A 40 -14.49 8.96 8.56
CA LEU A 40 -13.96 9.69 7.41
C LEU A 40 -13.43 8.69 6.38
N ASP A 41 -13.79 8.85 5.11
CA ASP A 41 -13.35 7.94 4.04
C ASP A 41 -12.81 8.70 2.82
N ALA A 42 -11.59 8.35 2.41
CA ALA A 42 -10.95 8.92 1.24
C ALA A 42 -11.61 8.40 -0.05
N THR A 43 -12.35 9.27 -0.73
CA THR A 43 -12.93 8.94 -2.02
C THR A 43 -11.84 8.71 -3.08
N ASN A 44 -11.76 7.48 -3.59
CA ASN A 44 -10.87 7.09 -4.69
C ASN A 44 -9.37 7.34 -4.40
N LEU A 45 -8.90 6.94 -3.20
CA LEU A 45 -7.51 7.13 -2.74
C LEU A 45 -6.45 6.68 -3.75
N TYR A 46 -6.55 5.45 -4.27
CA TYR A 46 -5.59 4.95 -5.26
C TYR A 46 -5.73 5.68 -6.60
N GLY A 47 -6.94 6.11 -6.98
CA GLY A 47 -7.13 7.02 -8.11
C GLY A 47 -6.37 8.32 -7.97
N TRP A 48 -6.46 8.96 -6.80
CA TRP A 48 -5.68 10.18 -6.50
C TRP A 48 -4.18 9.95 -6.65
N ALA A 49 -3.67 8.81 -6.15
CA ALA A 49 -2.27 8.45 -6.27
C ALA A 49 -1.88 8.22 -7.73
N MET A 50 -2.71 7.52 -8.52
CA MET A 50 -2.49 7.28 -9.95
C MET A 50 -2.50 8.57 -10.79
N CYS A 51 -3.09 9.66 -10.31
CA CYS A 51 -2.99 10.98 -10.96
C CYS A 51 -1.64 11.68 -10.74
N LYS A 52 -0.75 11.15 -9.88
CA LYS A 52 0.59 11.71 -9.66
C LYS A 52 1.58 11.22 -10.72
N TYR A 53 2.82 11.71 -10.67
CA TYR A 53 3.86 11.22 -11.56
C TYR A 53 4.20 9.78 -11.17
N MET A 54 3.96 8.87 -12.11
CA MET A 54 4.16 7.43 -11.92
C MET A 54 5.41 6.98 -12.65
N PRO A 55 6.16 6.00 -12.12
CA PRO A 55 7.26 5.39 -12.84
C PRO A 55 6.79 4.85 -14.19
N LYS A 56 7.56 5.07 -15.24
CA LYS A 56 7.21 4.71 -16.62
C LYS A 56 8.23 3.75 -17.21
N ASP A 57 9.48 4.20 -17.32
CA ASP A 57 10.57 3.50 -18.02
C ASP A 57 11.95 3.99 -17.54
N GLY A 58 13.03 3.59 -18.22
CA GLY A 58 14.38 4.12 -17.97
C GLY A 58 14.99 3.67 -16.64
N PHE A 59 14.57 2.51 -16.13
CA PHE A 59 15.06 1.96 -14.87
C PHE A 59 16.56 1.66 -14.96
N LYS A 60 17.33 2.25 -14.05
CA LYS A 60 18.74 1.96 -13.89
C LYS A 60 19.14 2.15 -12.43
N TRP A 61 20.20 1.47 -12.01
CA TRP A 61 20.80 1.74 -10.71
C TRP A 61 21.41 3.15 -10.73
N TYR A 62 21.33 3.85 -9.61
CA TYR A 62 22.04 5.09 -9.42
C TYR A 62 23.50 4.76 -9.09
N GLU A 63 24.43 5.25 -9.91
CA GLU A 63 25.87 4.99 -9.80
C GLU A 63 26.62 6.09 -9.05
N GLY A 64 25.93 7.16 -8.64
CA GLY A 64 26.53 8.23 -7.85
C GLY A 64 26.77 7.81 -6.40
N ASN A 65 27.41 8.71 -5.65
CA ASN A 65 27.71 8.48 -4.24
C ASN A 65 26.42 8.32 -3.41
N LEU A 66 26.34 7.23 -2.65
CA LEU A 66 25.22 6.83 -1.78
C LEU A 66 25.34 7.36 -0.34
N ASP A 67 26.34 8.19 -0.05
CA ASP A 67 26.45 8.87 1.23
C ASP A 67 25.18 9.65 1.55
N VAL A 68 24.79 9.63 2.83
CA VAL A 68 23.51 10.19 3.30
C VAL A 68 23.35 11.65 2.88
N GLU A 69 24.38 12.49 3.05
CA GLU A 69 24.34 13.90 2.65
C GLU A 69 24.03 14.08 1.15
N ASN A 70 24.64 13.25 0.32
CA ASN A 70 24.49 13.32 -1.13
C ASN A 70 23.08 12.89 -1.57
N ILE A 71 22.54 11.85 -0.92
CA ILE A 71 21.18 11.39 -1.15
C ILE A 71 20.15 12.41 -0.63
N LEU A 72 20.39 13.06 0.50
CA LEU A 72 19.51 14.13 0.99
C LEU A 72 19.44 15.29 -0.01
N LYS A 73 20.57 15.76 -0.56
CA LYS A 73 20.60 16.79 -1.62
C LYS A 73 19.86 16.33 -2.89
N LEU A 74 20.01 15.07 -3.26
CA LEU A 74 19.29 14.47 -4.40
C LEU A 74 17.77 14.47 -4.16
N LEU A 75 17.32 14.13 -2.95
CA LEU A 75 15.92 14.14 -2.56
C LEU A 75 15.37 15.57 -2.49
N GLU A 76 16.13 16.54 -1.97
CA GLU A 76 15.74 17.95 -1.89
C GLU A 76 15.55 18.57 -3.26
N SER A 77 16.48 18.32 -4.19
CA SER A 77 16.41 18.81 -5.57
C SER A 77 15.30 18.15 -6.42
N SER A 78 14.66 17.10 -5.91
CA SER A 78 13.61 16.36 -6.60
C SER A 78 12.23 16.61 -5.99
N ASN A 79 11.20 16.79 -6.81
CA ASN A 79 9.82 16.99 -6.36
C ASN A 79 8.86 16.00 -7.04
N GLU A 80 7.57 16.12 -6.73
CA GLU A 80 6.51 15.22 -7.22
C GLU A 80 6.22 15.34 -8.72
N LYS A 81 6.81 16.33 -9.40
CA LYS A 81 6.71 16.56 -10.86
C LYS A 81 8.07 16.45 -11.57
N SER A 82 9.13 16.08 -10.86
CA SER A 82 10.44 15.82 -11.46
C SER A 82 10.33 14.71 -12.50
N LYS A 83 11.06 14.84 -13.61
CA LYS A 83 11.08 13.82 -14.68
C LYS A 83 11.72 12.51 -14.23
N ILE A 84 12.59 12.57 -13.23
CA ILE A 84 13.26 11.42 -12.62
C ILE A 84 12.70 11.22 -11.21
N GLY A 85 12.36 9.98 -10.88
CA GLY A 85 11.98 9.53 -9.54
C GLY A 85 12.90 8.42 -9.04
N PHE A 86 12.75 8.08 -7.76
CA PHE A 86 13.62 7.11 -7.10
C PHE A 86 12.85 6.12 -6.22
N SER A 87 13.37 4.90 -6.15
CA SER A 87 13.07 3.92 -5.10
C SER A 87 14.36 3.61 -4.37
N LEU A 88 14.34 3.69 -3.04
CA LEU A 88 15.54 3.55 -2.22
C LEU A 88 15.39 2.36 -1.27
N GLU A 89 16.47 1.62 -1.04
CA GLU A 89 16.58 0.68 0.07
C GLU A 89 17.46 1.32 1.15
N VAL A 90 16.88 1.58 2.31
CA VAL A 90 17.50 2.43 3.34
C VAL A 90 17.40 1.81 4.73
N ASP A 91 18.32 2.22 5.60
CA ASP A 91 18.12 2.14 7.05
C ASP A 91 17.66 3.52 7.53
N ALA A 92 16.57 3.56 8.29
CA ALA A 92 16.02 4.79 8.85
C ALA A 92 15.81 4.62 10.35
N LEU A 93 16.36 5.54 11.13
CA LEU A 93 16.16 5.57 12.58
C LEU A 93 14.84 6.26 12.90
N TYR A 94 14.14 5.69 13.89
CA TYR A 94 12.98 6.28 14.53
C TYR A 94 13.42 6.82 15.90
N PRO A 95 13.61 8.14 16.06
CA PRO A 95 13.96 8.72 17.36
C PRO A 95 12.88 8.49 18.40
N GLN A 96 13.30 8.15 19.63
CA GLN A 96 12.38 7.93 20.75
C GLN A 96 11.55 9.18 21.09
N SER A 97 12.08 10.38 20.82
CA SER A 97 11.38 11.65 21.01
C SER A 97 10.12 11.81 20.14
N LEU A 98 9.99 11.02 19.07
CA LEU A 98 8.82 11.06 18.18
C LEU A 98 7.76 10.02 18.54
N HIS A 99 8.01 9.16 19.53
CA HIS A 99 7.14 8.03 19.81
C HIS A 99 5.75 8.45 20.25
N ASP A 100 5.66 9.46 21.12
CA ASP A 100 4.37 9.96 21.61
C ASP A 100 3.60 10.66 20.48
N GLU A 101 4.28 11.48 19.68
CA GLU A 101 3.68 12.20 18.56
C GLU A 101 3.17 11.26 17.47
N HIS A 102 3.92 10.19 17.17
CA HIS A 102 3.59 9.27 16.08
C HIS A 102 2.88 7.99 16.53
N ASN A 103 2.51 7.87 17.81
CA ASN A 103 1.97 6.63 18.38
C ASN A 103 0.73 6.14 17.65
N GLU A 104 -0.12 7.07 17.20
CA GLU A 104 -1.39 6.76 16.54
C GLU A 104 -1.21 6.22 15.13
N LEU A 105 -0.21 6.72 14.39
CA LEU A 105 0.01 6.35 13.01
C LEU A 105 1.51 6.41 12.63
N PRO A 106 2.33 5.43 13.05
CA PRO A 106 3.75 5.43 12.74
C PRO A 106 4.05 5.43 11.24
N TYR A 107 5.06 6.20 10.82
CA TYR A 107 5.58 6.18 9.45
C TYR A 107 6.26 4.85 9.08
N LEU A 108 6.29 4.56 7.78
CA LEU A 108 7.02 3.42 7.17
C LEU A 108 6.61 2.06 7.77
N PRO A 109 5.34 1.63 7.61
CA PRO A 109 4.85 0.37 8.15
C PRO A 109 5.53 -0.80 7.44
N GLU A 110 5.79 -1.90 8.15
CA GLU A 110 6.54 -3.03 7.60
C GLU A 110 5.84 -4.37 7.84
N ARG A 111 6.18 -5.37 7.03
CA ARG A 111 5.63 -6.71 7.18
C ARG A 111 6.44 -7.49 8.21
N MET A 112 5.85 -7.74 9.36
CA MET A 112 6.46 -8.51 10.43
C MET A 112 5.45 -9.47 11.07
N VAL A 113 5.94 -10.42 11.86
CA VAL A 113 5.08 -11.33 12.63
C VAL A 113 4.79 -10.64 13.97
N PRO A 114 3.53 -10.25 14.26
CA PRO A 114 3.21 -9.65 15.55
C PRO A 114 3.39 -10.66 16.69
N PRO A 115 3.65 -10.19 17.93
CA PRO A 115 3.65 -11.04 19.10
C PRO A 115 2.36 -11.87 19.19
N GLY A 116 2.49 -13.17 19.45
CA GLY A 116 1.34 -14.09 19.55
C GLY A 116 0.73 -14.50 18.21
N SER A 117 1.29 -14.12 17.06
CA SER A 117 0.85 -14.56 15.74
C SER A 117 1.89 -15.44 15.05
N LYS A 118 1.43 -16.27 14.09
CA LYS A 118 2.28 -17.02 13.15
C LYS A 118 2.27 -16.40 11.74
N ILE A 119 1.44 -15.37 11.53
CA ILE A 119 1.18 -14.80 10.21
C ILE A 119 1.84 -13.42 10.13
N LYS A 120 2.57 -13.18 9.04
CA LYS A 120 3.10 -11.84 8.76
C LYS A 120 1.96 -10.88 8.47
N LYS A 121 1.93 -9.75 9.19
CA LYS A 121 0.99 -8.65 8.98
C LYS A 121 1.76 -7.38 8.65
N LEU A 122 1.10 -6.44 7.96
CA LEU A 122 1.63 -5.09 7.82
C LEU A 122 1.36 -4.35 9.15
N ILE A 123 2.41 -3.85 9.78
CA ILE A 123 2.33 -3.22 11.10
C ILE A 123 2.98 -1.83 11.01
N ALA A 124 2.27 -0.79 11.42
CA ALA A 124 2.90 0.48 11.72
C ALA A 124 3.48 0.40 13.13
N ASN A 125 4.80 0.48 13.22
CA ASN A 125 5.54 0.39 14.47
C ASN A 125 6.59 1.50 14.53
N LEU A 126 7.01 1.83 15.74
CA LEU A 126 7.98 2.88 16.05
C LEU A 126 9.44 2.36 16.06
N GLN A 127 9.72 1.17 15.51
CA GLN A 127 11.07 0.61 15.47
C GLN A 127 11.89 1.22 14.33
N HIS A 128 13.21 1.18 14.49
CA HIS A 128 14.13 1.48 13.39
C HIS A 128 13.85 0.59 12.18
N LYS A 129 13.90 1.16 10.99
CA LYS A 129 13.67 0.46 9.72
C LYS A 129 15.02 0.03 9.17
N LYS A 130 15.17 -1.24 8.84
CA LYS A 130 16.39 -1.81 8.25
C LYS A 130 16.11 -2.38 6.86
N LYS A 131 16.95 -2.04 5.88
CA LYS A 131 16.81 -2.41 4.46
C LYS A 131 15.39 -2.18 3.94
N TYR A 132 14.78 -1.08 4.36
CA TYR A 132 13.42 -0.74 4.01
C TYR A 132 13.39 -0.15 2.61
N VAL A 133 12.59 -0.76 1.72
CA VAL A 133 12.43 -0.27 0.34
C VAL A 133 11.27 0.72 0.28
N VAL A 134 11.52 1.95 -0.18
CA VAL A 134 10.55 3.06 -0.11
C VAL A 134 10.60 3.93 -1.37
N HIS A 135 9.43 4.44 -1.77
CA HIS A 135 9.32 5.45 -2.81
C HIS A 135 9.81 6.80 -2.27
N TYR A 136 10.58 7.54 -3.07
CA TYR A 136 11.25 8.76 -2.60
C TYR A 136 10.31 9.79 -1.96
N MET A 137 9.08 9.93 -2.44
CA MET A 137 8.08 10.84 -1.84
C MET A 137 7.69 10.43 -0.41
N ALA A 138 7.52 9.13 -0.15
CA ALA A 138 7.21 8.63 1.19
C ALA A 138 8.42 8.75 2.12
N LEU A 139 9.64 8.54 1.60
CA LEU A 139 10.86 8.80 2.36
C LEU A 139 10.98 10.28 2.72
N LYS A 140 10.80 11.19 1.75
CA LYS A 140 10.81 12.65 2.01
C LYS A 140 9.82 13.04 3.10
N GLN A 141 8.61 12.48 3.07
CA GLN A 141 7.61 12.75 4.11
C GLN A 141 8.06 12.25 5.48
N ALA A 142 8.61 11.03 5.57
CA ALA A 142 9.10 10.48 6.83
C ALA A 142 10.29 11.28 7.40
N LEU A 143 11.22 11.71 6.53
CA LEU A 143 12.34 12.57 6.94
C LEU A 143 11.86 13.95 7.41
N LYS A 144 10.86 14.54 6.73
CA LYS A 144 10.23 15.79 7.16
C LYS A 144 9.53 15.64 8.52
N ALA A 145 9.00 14.46 8.82
CA ALA A 145 8.43 14.13 10.12
C ALA A 145 9.48 13.78 11.20
N GLY A 146 10.78 13.90 10.90
CA GLY A 146 11.85 13.75 11.88
C GLY A 146 12.53 12.38 11.93
N LEU A 147 12.15 11.42 11.08
CA LEU A 147 12.94 10.19 10.94
C LEU A 147 14.32 10.52 10.36
N ILE A 148 15.34 9.76 10.76
CA ILE A 148 16.73 10.04 10.39
C ILE A 148 17.20 8.98 9.40
N LEU A 149 17.69 9.41 8.25
CA LEU A 149 18.33 8.51 7.28
C LEU A 149 19.71 8.09 7.80
N GLU A 150 19.90 6.80 8.08
CA GLU A 150 21.15 6.26 8.62
C GLU A 150 22.05 5.73 7.51
N LYS A 151 21.47 4.99 6.56
CA LYS A 151 22.22 4.34 5.49
C LYS A 151 21.38 4.18 4.23
N VAL A 152 22.02 4.32 3.07
CA VAL A 152 21.42 4.02 1.77
C VAL A 152 22.17 2.83 1.18
N HIS A 153 21.46 1.72 0.95
CA HIS A 153 22.06 0.49 0.42
C HIS A 153 22.07 0.48 -1.10
N ARG A 154 21.02 1.01 -1.73
CA ARG A 154 20.88 1.10 -3.18
C ARG A 154 19.74 2.04 -3.57
N VAL A 155 19.88 2.66 -4.73
CA VAL A 155 18.87 3.55 -5.31
C VAL A 155 18.57 3.12 -6.74
N LEU A 156 17.31 2.87 -7.03
CA LEU A 156 16.78 2.64 -8.37
C LEU A 156 16.17 3.94 -8.87
N GLN A 157 16.72 4.50 -9.95
CA GLN A 157 16.19 5.69 -10.61
C GLN A 157 15.36 5.29 -11.84
N PHE A 158 14.35 6.10 -12.15
CA PHE A 158 13.45 5.86 -13.28
C PHE A 158 12.88 7.16 -13.83
N ASN A 159 12.47 7.13 -15.11
CA ASN A 159 11.67 8.20 -15.69
C ASN A 159 10.23 8.09 -15.18
N GLN A 160 9.63 9.22 -14.83
CA GLN A 160 8.24 9.30 -14.37
C GLN A 160 7.49 10.44 -15.05
N SER A 161 6.19 10.26 -15.20
CA SER A 161 5.28 11.26 -15.76
C SER A 161 3.84 10.98 -15.29
N PRO A 162 2.89 11.90 -15.43
CA PRO A 162 1.51 11.69 -15.01
C PRO A 162 0.71 10.93 -16.08
N TRP A 163 1.26 9.82 -16.58
CA TRP A 163 0.72 9.10 -17.75
C TRP A 163 -0.60 8.39 -17.47
N LEU A 164 -0.92 8.08 -16.21
CA LEU A 164 -2.23 7.55 -15.79
C LEU A 164 -3.28 8.65 -15.56
N GLN A 165 -2.86 9.90 -15.35
CA GLN A 165 -3.75 10.97 -14.89
C GLN A 165 -4.97 11.16 -15.80
N LYS A 166 -4.76 11.30 -17.10
CA LYS A 166 -5.84 11.51 -18.07
C LYS A 166 -6.88 10.40 -18.05
N TYR A 167 -6.44 9.16 -17.87
CA TYR A 167 -7.33 7.99 -17.82
C TYR A 167 -8.17 7.99 -16.53
N ILE A 168 -7.54 8.25 -15.38
CA ILE A 168 -8.24 8.28 -14.09
C ILE A 168 -9.22 9.45 -14.00
N GLU A 169 -8.83 10.63 -14.51
CA GLU A 169 -9.71 11.80 -14.58
C GLU A 169 -10.92 11.56 -15.47
N LEU A 170 -10.73 10.91 -16.63
CA LEU A 170 -11.82 10.50 -17.50
C LEU A 170 -12.81 9.59 -16.77
N ASN A 171 -12.34 8.51 -16.16
CA ASN A 171 -13.20 7.58 -15.42
C ASN A 171 -13.90 8.26 -14.24
N THR A 172 -13.21 9.18 -13.55
CA THR A 172 -13.80 9.94 -12.43
C THR A 172 -14.92 10.86 -12.93
N LYS A 173 -14.72 11.55 -14.06
CA LYS A 173 -15.74 12.39 -14.69
C LYS A 173 -16.94 11.55 -15.14
N MET A 174 -16.69 10.42 -15.79
CA MET A 174 -17.76 9.53 -16.25
C MET A 174 -18.53 8.92 -15.08
N ARG A 175 -17.84 8.52 -14.00
CA ARG A 175 -18.48 8.05 -12.76
C ARG A 175 -19.38 9.11 -12.12
N LYS A 176 -18.96 10.37 -12.13
CA LYS A 176 -19.77 11.50 -11.59
C LYS A 176 -21.02 11.75 -12.43
N ASN A 177 -20.94 11.54 -13.74
CA ASN A 177 -22.03 11.78 -14.68
C ASN A 177 -22.92 10.55 -14.91
N ALA A 178 -22.60 9.41 -14.30
CA ALA A 178 -23.35 8.17 -14.44
C ALA A 178 -24.81 8.35 -13.97
N LEU A 179 -25.75 7.84 -14.75
CA LEU A 179 -27.19 7.97 -14.46
C LEU A 179 -27.73 6.83 -13.60
N ASN A 180 -26.97 5.74 -13.50
CA ASN A 180 -27.37 4.54 -12.78
C ASN A 180 -26.18 3.92 -12.03
N ASP A 181 -26.51 3.03 -11.10
CA ASP A 181 -25.55 2.37 -10.22
C ASP A 181 -24.57 1.48 -11.01
N PHE A 182 -25.04 0.83 -12.07
CA PHE A 182 -24.21 -0.01 -12.93
C PHE A 182 -23.06 0.77 -13.58
N GLU A 183 -23.35 1.91 -14.22
CA GLU A 183 -22.33 2.77 -14.84
C GLU A 183 -21.35 3.32 -13.80
N ARG A 184 -21.87 3.73 -12.63
CA ARG A 184 -21.04 4.22 -11.54
C ARG A 184 -20.04 3.16 -11.07
N ASP A 185 -20.49 1.92 -10.93
CA ASP A 185 -19.66 0.80 -10.51
C ASP A 185 -18.70 0.34 -11.62
N PHE A 186 -19.12 0.42 -12.89
CA PHE A 186 -18.25 0.16 -14.03
C PHE A 186 -17.04 1.10 -14.04
N PHE A 187 -17.23 2.43 -13.97
CA PHE A 187 -16.10 3.37 -13.96
C PHE A 187 -15.25 3.29 -12.69
N LYS A 188 -15.86 2.91 -11.55
CA LYS A 188 -15.11 2.58 -10.32
C LYS A 188 -14.21 1.36 -10.56
N LEU A 189 -14.75 0.29 -11.16
CA LEU A 189 -14.01 -0.92 -11.48
C LEU A 189 -12.86 -0.65 -12.45
N MET A 190 -13.06 0.17 -13.47
CA MET A 190 -12.00 0.53 -14.44
C MET A 190 -10.77 1.15 -13.75
N ASN A 191 -10.97 2.02 -12.75
CA ASN A 191 -9.86 2.54 -11.95
C ASN A 191 -9.22 1.46 -11.08
N ASN A 192 -10.03 0.68 -10.35
CA ASN A 192 -9.53 -0.35 -9.45
C ASN A 192 -8.78 -1.48 -10.21
N ALA A 193 -9.20 -1.79 -11.43
CA ALA A 193 -8.59 -2.81 -12.27
C ALA A 193 -7.16 -2.46 -12.68
N VAL A 194 -6.86 -1.18 -12.93
CA VAL A 194 -5.49 -0.72 -13.21
C VAL A 194 -4.58 -1.05 -12.03
N PHE A 195 -5.00 -0.70 -10.81
CA PHE A 195 -4.25 -1.02 -9.60
C PHE A 195 -4.13 -2.53 -9.37
N GLY A 196 -5.23 -3.29 -9.49
CA GLY A 196 -5.20 -4.74 -9.34
C GLY A 196 -4.23 -5.40 -10.33
N LYS A 197 -4.16 -4.89 -11.56
CA LYS A 197 -3.27 -5.42 -12.59
C LYS A 197 -1.80 -5.10 -12.35
N THR A 198 -1.50 -3.92 -11.80
CA THR A 198 -0.12 -3.55 -11.44
C THR A 198 0.38 -4.36 -10.24
N MET A 199 -0.52 -4.84 -9.38
CA MET A 199 -0.22 -5.67 -8.21
C MET A 199 -0.26 -7.18 -8.46
N GLU A 200 -0.51 -7.63 -9.69
CA GLU A 200 -0.69 -9.04 -10.00
C GLU A 200 0.61 -9.84 -9.79
N ASN A 201 0.55 -10.82 -8.87
CA ASN A 201 1.66 -11.73 -8.63
C ASN A 201 1.60 -12.92 -9.60
N VAL A 202 2.47 -12.91 -10.61
CA VAL A 202 2.55 -14.01 -11.59
C VAL A 202 3.07 -15.32 -10.99
N ARG A 203 3.78 -15.29 -9.85
CA ARG A 203 4.34 -16.47 -9.18
C ARG A 203 3.27 -17.33 -8.49
N SER A 204 2.12 -16.75 -8.16
CA SER A 204 1.01 -17.48 -7.53
C SER A 204 0.03 -18.08 -8.54
N ARG A 205 0.31 -17.97 -9.85
CA ARG A 205 -0.53 -18.59 -10.88
C ARG A 205 -0.32 -20.10 -10.88
N LEU A 206 -1.41 -20.83 -11.06
CA LEU A 206 -1.42 -22.28 -11.25
C LEU A 206 -2.09 -22.59 -12.59
N LYS A 207 -1.57 -23.61 -13.29
CA LYS A 207 -2.27 -24.24 -14.41
C LYS A 207 -3.16 -25.32 -13.82
N MET A 208 -4.47 -25.18 -14.02
CA MET A 208 -5.44 -26.18 -13.59
C MET A 208 -5.90 -26.99 -14.80
N LYS A 209 -5.94 -28.31 -14.66
CA LYS A 209 -6.45 -29.21 -15.70
C LYS A 209 -7.50 -30.15 -15.13
N LEU A 210 -8.70 -30.06 -15.67
CA LEU A 210 -9.77 -31.01 -15.38
C LEU A 210 -9.49 -32.30 -16.16
N VAL A 211 -9.53 -33.44 -15.48
CA VAL A 211 -9.27 -34.76 -16.03
C VAL A 211 -10.38 -35.72 -15.64
N SER A 212 -10.78 -36.57 -16.59
CA SER A 212 -11.79 -37.62 -16.39
C SER A 212 -11.30 -39.01 -16.80
N ASP A 213 -10.02 -39.13 -17.14
CA ASP A 213 -9.38 -40.39 -17.52
C ASP A 213 -8.11 -40.62 -16.71
N GLU A 214 -7.93 -41.87 -16.27
CA GLU A 214 -6.84 -42.28 -15.39
C GLU A 214 -5.45 -42.11 -16.04
N LYS A 215 -5.36 -42.31 -17.36
CA LYS A 215 -4.09 -42.18 -18.10
C LYS A 215 -3.57 -40.74 -18.09
N THR A 216 -4.43 -39.77 -18.42
CA THR A 216 -4.07 -38.35 -18.40
C THR A 216 -3.81 -37.88 -16.97
N CYS A 217 -4.63 -38.32 -16.00
CA CYS A 217 -4.41 -38.03 -14.59
C CYS A 217 -3.01 -38.48 -14.15
N SER A 218 -2.67 -39.75 -14.36
CA SER A 218 -1.36 -40.32 -14.05
C SER A 218 -0.22 -39.59 -14.74
N LYS A 219 -0.39 -39.22 -16.03
CA LYS A 219 0.63 -38.46 -16.78
C LYS A 219 0.87 -37.07 -16.18
N LEU A 220 -0.17 -36.39 -15.70
CA LEU A 220 -0.05 -35.05 -15.12
C LEU A 220 0.51 -35.07 -13.69
N ILE A 221 0.15 -36.07 -12.88
CA ILE A 221 0.71 -36.26 -11.52
C ILE A 221 2.22 -36.51 -11.58
N ASN A 222 2.69 -37.23 -12.60
CA ASN A 222 4.12 -37.51 -12.79
C ASN A 222 4.92 -36.31 -13.32
N ARG A 223 4.30 -35.15 -13.58
CA ARG A 223 5.06 -33.95 -13.96
C ARG A 223 5.76 -33.37 -12.75
N ASN A 224 6.96 -32.84 -12.95
CA ASN A 224 7.68 -32.05 -11.94
C ASN A 224 6.93 -30.78 -11.50
N THR A 225 5.98 -30.30 -12.30
CA THR A 225 5.10 -29.18 -11.96
C THR A 225 3.85 -29.59 -11.19
N PHE A 226 3.64 -30.87 -10.89
CA PHE A 226 2.51 -31.29 -10.07
C PHE A 226 2.57 -30.66 -8.66
N LYS A 227 1.47 -30.04 -8.26
CA LYS A 227 1.29 -29.44 -6.93
C LYS A 227 0.33 -30.24 -6.08
N ASP A 228 -0.86 -30.48 -6.61
CA ASP A 228 -1.96 -31.06 -5.85
C ASP A 228 -3.07 -31.58 -6.78
N ILE A 229 -4.01 -32.33 -6.23
CA ILE A 229 -5.22 -32.81 -6.91
C ILE A 229 -6.45 -32.56 -6.06
N THR A 230 -7.51 -32.01 -6.66
CA THR A 230 -8.84 -31.97 -6.07
C THR A 230 -9.73 -32.99 -6.77
N ILE A 231 -10.20 -34.01 -6.05
CA ILE A 231 -11.09 -35.04 -6.61
C ILE A 231 -12.54 -34.59 -6.38
N TYR A 232 -13.32 -34.49 -7.46
CA TYR A 232 -14.75 -34.16 -7.38
C TYR A 232 -15.62 -35.42 -7.28
N ASN A 233 -15.27 -36.47 -8.02
CA ASN A 233 -15.87 -37.80 -7.96
C ASN A 233 -14.95 -38.84 -8.62
N GLU A 234 -15.39 -40.09 -8.68
CA GLU A 234 -14.63 -41.23 -9.24
C GLU A 234 -14.14 -41.00 -10.69
N ASN A 235 -14.86 -40.19 -11.46
CA ASN A 235 -14.59 -39.94 -12.88
C ASN A 235 -14.11 -38.51 -13.16
N LEU A 236 -13.83 -37.69 -12.13
CA LEU A 236 -13.48 -36.29 -12.33
C LEU A 236 -12.54 -35.76 -11.24
N GLY A 237 -11.36 -35.33 -11.66
CA GLY A 237 -10.39 -34.65 -10.82
C GLY A 237 -9.87 -33.36 -11.46
N LEU A 238 -9.40 -32.43 -10.63
CA LEU A 238 -8.72 -31.21 -11.03
C LEU A 238 -7.25 -31.29 -10.59
N ILE A 239 -6.35 -31.35 -11.55
CA ILE A 239 -4.91 -31.34 -11.30
C ILE A 239 -4.42 -29.90 -11.22
N HIS A 240 -3.75 -29.56 -10.12
CA HIS A 240 -3.07 -28.29 -9.92
C HIS A 240 -1.61 -28.44 -10.33
N LEU A 241 -1.16 -27.64 -11.30
CA LEU A 241 0.21 -27.63 -11.79
C LEU A 241 0.82 -26.24 -11.61
N ASP A 242 2.09 -26.18 -11.24
CA ASP A 242 2.91 -24.99 -11.37
C ASP A 242 3.08 -24.57 -12.84
N VAL A 243 3.35 -23.28 -13.03
CA VAL A 243 3.67 -22.74 -14.36
C VAL A 243 5.14 -23.03 -14.65
N ASP A 244 5.41 -23.79 -15.72
CA ASP A 244 6.78 -24.20 -16.10
C ASP A 244 7.69 -23.00 -16.46
N GLU A 245 7.12 -21.92 -16.99
CA GLU A 245 7.83 -20.69 -17.38
C GLU A 245 7.08 -19.45 -16.88
N LEU A 246 7.76 -18.60 -16.10
CA LEU A 246 7.18 -17.37 -15.57
C LEU A 246 7.65 -16.15 -16.37
N LYS A 247 6.70 -15.46 -17.00
CA LYS A 247 6.94 -14.17 -17.65
C LYS A 247 6.60 -13.03 -16.69
N PHE A 248 7.60 -12.22 -16.34
CA PHE A 248 7.41 -11.01 -15.54
C PHE A 248 6.98 -9.83 -16.42
N ASP A 249 5.70 -9.78 -16.75
CA ASP A 249 5.08 -8.80 -17.64
C ASP A 249 4.06 -7.90 -16.92
N LYS A 250 4.19 -7.78 -15.59
CA LYS A 250 3.32 -6.95 -14.76
C LYS A 250 4.11 -5.76 -14.20
N PRO A 251 3.58 -4.53 -14.30
CA PRO A 251 4.27 -3.32 -13.87
C PRO A 251 4.19 -3.13 -12.35
N ILE A 252 4.78 -4.06 -11.59
CA ILE A 252 4.74 -4.08 -10.11
C ILE A 252 5.32 -2.82 -9.49
N TYR A 253 6.27 -2.18 -10.16
CA TYR A 253 6.84 -0.90 -9.74
C TYR A 253 5.79 0.23 -9.67
N VAL A 254 4.75 0.20 -10.51
CA VAL A 254 3.64 1.17 -10.48
C VAL A 254 2.77 0.92 -9.27
N GLY A 255 2.39 -0.33 -9.02
CA GLY A 255 1.57 -0.71 -7.87
C GLY A 255 2.26 -0.36 -6.54
N PHE A 256 3.56 -0.61 -6.46
CA PHE A 256 4.42 -0.15 -5.35
C PHE A 256 4.38 1.37 -5.17
N ALA A 257 4.57 2.16 -6.24
CA ALA A 257 4.51 3.62 -6.16
C ALA A 257 3.12 4.12 -5.71
N ILE A 258 2.03 3.54 -6.24
CA ILE A 258 0.66 3.86 -5.84
C ILE A 258 0.46 3.63 -4.34
N LEU A 259 0.94 2.50 -3.81
CA LEU A 259 0.80 2.14 -2.40
C LEU A 259 1.55 3.08 -1.46
N ASP A 260 2.76 3.54 -1.83
CA ASP A 260 3.52 4.48 -1.00
C ASP A 260 2.97 5.90 -1.13
N ILE A 261 2.65 6.37 -2.34
CA ILE A 261 2.10 7.71 -2.60
C ILE A 261 0.72 7.87 -1.94
N SER A 262 -0.15 6.87 -2.00
CA SER A 262 -1.45 6.92 -1.32
C SER A 262 -1.30 7.10 0.20
N LYS A 263 -0.36 6.37 0.83
CA LYS A 263 -0.08 6.55 2.26
C LYS A 263 0.38 7.97 2.58
N THR A 264 1.13 8.63 1.68
CA THR A 264 1.53 10.02 1.94
C THR A 264 0.36 10.97 2.12
N LEU A 265 -0.73 10.78 1.36
CA LEU A 265 -1.95 11.58 1.54
C LEU A 265 -2.61 11.31 2.90
N ILE A 266 -2.64 10.05 3.31
CA ILE A 266 -3.26 9.58 4.56
C ILE A 266 -2.49 10.13 5.78
N TYR A 267 -1.16 10.06 5.76
CA TYR A 267 -0.31 10.69 6.78
C TYR A 267 -0.45 12.22 6.80
N ASP A 268 -0.49 12.87 5.63
CA ASP A 268 -0.65 14.32 5.53
C ASP A 268 -2.00 14.78 6.09
N PHE A 269 -3.07 14.07 5.78
CA PHE A 269 -4.39 14.36 6.34
C PHE A 269 -4.42 14.20 7.86
N HIS A 270 -3.83 13.13 8.39
CA HIS A 270 -3.80 12.92 9.84
C HIS A 270 -2.95 13.98 10.56
N TYR A 271 -1.66 14.08 10.25
CA TYR A 271 -0.75 14.94 11.02
C TYR A 271 -0.90 16.43 10.66
N ASN A 272 -1.05 16.77 9.38
CA ASN A 272 -1.05 18.18 8.95
C ASN A 272 -2.45 18.80 8.87
N SER A 273 -3.52 18.00 8.86
CA SER A 273 -4.90 18.50 8.90
C SER A 273 -5.57 18.20 10.24
N MET A 274 -5.77 16.92 10.59
CA MET A 274 -6.51 16.54 11.79
C MET A 274 -5.82 16.96 13.08
N VAL A 275 -4.61 16.47 13.34
CA VAL A 275 -3.85 16.78 14.56
C VAL A 275 -3.55 18.27 14.66
N LYS A 276 -3.22 18.92 13.54
CA LYS A 276 -2.98 20.37 13.54
C LYS A 276 -4.23 21.20 13.89
N SER A 277 -5.41 20.78 13.45
CA SER A 277 -6.66 21.51 13.71
C SER A 277 -7.23 21.27 15.10
N TYR A 278 -7.10 20.06 15.64
CA TYR A 278 -7.76 19.66 16.89
C TYR A 278 -6.77 19.45 18.05
N GLY A 279 -5.47 19.32 17.79
CA GLY A 279 -4.46 19.09 18.81
C GLY A 279 -4.75 17.82 19.61
N SER A 280 -4.73 17.96 20.94
CA SER A 280 -5.06 16.87 21.87
C SER A 280 -6.55 16.50 21.92
N ASN A 281 -7.43 17.20 21.19
CA ASN A 281 -8.87 16.94 21.17
C ASN A 281 -9.29 15.94 20.08
N ILE A 282 -8.33 15.36 19.35
CA ILE A 282 -8.58 14.30 18.38
C ILE A 282 -7.67 13.12 18.67
N GLN A 283 -8.19 11.92 18.47
CA GLN A 283 -7.44 10.69 18.64
C GLN A 283 -7.84 9.72 17.55
N LEU A 284 -6.89 9.27 16.73
CA LEU A 284 -7.16 8.26 15.74
C LEU A 284 -7.41 6.91 16.43
N MET A 285 -8.62 6.38 16.28
CA MET A 285 -9.06 5.13 16.88
C MET A 285 -8.74 3.93 15.98
N TYR A 286 -8.99 4.08 14.69
CA TYR A 286 -8.84 3.02 13.70
C TYR A 286 -8.55 3.60 12.32
N THR A 287 -7.76 2.88 11.54
CA THR A 287 -7.58 3.14 10.11
C THR A 287 -7.70 1.86 9.32
N ASP A 288 -8.32 1.95 8.14
CA ASP A 288 -8.24 0.93 7.11
C ASP A 288 -8.03 1.58 5.74
N THR A 289 -6.77 1.54 5.29
CA THR A 289 -6.31 2.02 3.98
C THR A 289 -6.53 3.52 3.74
N GLY A 290 -7.77 3.93 3.52
CA GLY A 290 -8.19 5.31 3.30
C GLY A 290 -9.29 5.78 4.25
N THR A 291 -9.71 4.92 5.17
CA THR A 291 -10.74 5.21 6.17
C THR A 291 -10.09 5.55 7.51
N TYR A 292 -10.65 6.53 8.21
CA TYR A 292 -10.34 6.87 9.60
C TYR A 292 -11.60 6.85 10.47
N ILE A 293 -11.42 6.34 11.69
CA ILE A 293 -12.34 6.53 12.80
C ILE A 293 -11.57 7.30 13.87
N ALA A 294 -12.06 8.49 14.25
CA ALA A 294 -11.39 9.42 15.17
C ALA A 294 -12.38 10.16 16.07
#